data_AF-A0AAV3P013-F1
#
_entry.id   AF-A0AAV3P013-F1
#
_cell.length_a   1.000
_cell.length_b   1.000
_cell.length_c   1.000
_cell.angle_alpha   90.00
_cell.angle_beta   90.00
_cell.angle_gamma   90.00
#
_symmetry.space_group_name_H-M   'P 1'
#
loop_
_entity.id
_entity.type
_entity.pdbx_description
1 polymer ?
#
loop_
_entity_poly.entity_id
_entity_poly.type
_entity_poly.pdbx_seq_one_letter_code
_entity_poly.pdbx_strand_id
1 'polypeptide(L)'
;MQQSNREVCILSASGTVCSASLCQPATSGGSVTYEGKFEILTLKGSYVRSEFGGRTGRISVCLVSEGQIFGGCLGGPLIAASPIQVLFVLFSYVHELVLLLFIPP
;
A
#
# COMPACT_ATOMS: atom_id res chain seq x y z
N MET A 1 26.16 -17.68 4.88
CA MET A 1 25.08 -16.83 5.43
C MET A 1 24.09 -16.57 4.31
N GLN A 2 22.96 -17.29 4.27
CA GLN A 2 21.98 -17.17 3.19
C GLN A 2 21.07 -15.97 3.52
N GLN A 3 21.43 -14.80 3.01
CA GLN A 3 20.70 -13.55 3.21
C GLN A 3 19.43 -13.55 2.34
N SER A 4 18.24 -13.59 2.94
CA SER A 4 17.00 -13.39 2.18
C SER A 4 16.46 -11.98 2.45
N ASN A 5 16.98 -10.99 1.74
CA ASN A 5 16.27 -9.71 1.61
C ASN A 5 14.96 -10.01 0.86
N ARG A 6 13.81 -9.80 1.52
CA ARG A 6 12.50 -10.03 0.91
C ARG A 6 11.93 -8.68 0.52
N GLU A 7 11.98 -8.40 -0.77
CA GLU A 7 11.45 -7.16 -1.33
C GLU A 7 10.09 -7.45 -1.97
N VAL A 8 9.13 -6.58 -1.68
CA VAL A 8 7.78 -6.66 -2.22
C VAL A 8 7.52 -5.39 -3.02
N CYS A 9 7.05 -5.53 -4.25
CA CYS A 9 6.58 -4.40 -5.06
C CYS A 9 5.11 -4.57 -5.38
N ILE A 10 4.26 -3.65 -4.93
CA ILE A 10 2.85 -3.60 -5.28
C ILE A 10 2.71 -2.93 -6.64
N LEU A 11 2.17 -3.66 -7.60
CA LEU A 11 1.95 -3.21 -8.98
C LEU A 11 0.60 -2.48 -9.13
N SER A 12 -0.42 -3.02 -8.46
CA SER A 12 -1.77 -2.46 -8.43
C SER A 12 -2.59 -3.06 -7.29
N ALA A 13 -3.65 -2.36 -6.92
CA ALA A 13 -4.74 -2.93 -6.14
C ALA A 13 -6.08 -2.37 -6.63
N SER A 14 -7.15 -3.14 -6.44
CA SER A 14 -8.52 -2.74 -6.77
C SER A 14 -9.48 -3.25 -5.69
N GLY A 15 -10.43 -2.40 -5.32
CA GLY A 15 -11.40 -2.66 -4.27
C GLY A 15 -11.85 -1.36 -3.60
N THR A 16 -12.67 -1.49 -2.57
CA THR A 16 -13.14 -0.34 -1.77
C THR A 16 -12.61 -0.40 -0.35
N VAL A 17 -12.31 0.77 0.21
CA VAL A 17 -11.76 0.98 1.56
C VAL A 17 -12.70 1.89 2.36
N CYS A 18 -12.79 1.66 3.66
CA CYS A 18 -13.60 2.47 4.58
C CYS A 18 -12.77 3.53 5.35
N SER A 19 -11.45 3.35 5.37
CA SER A 19 -10.53 4.27 6.06
C SER A 19 -9.15 4.22 5.41
N ALA A 20 -8.51 5.38 5.26
CA ALA A 20 -7.18 5.53 4.67
C ALA A 20 -6.34 6.58 5.41
N SER A 21 -5.16 6.20 5.88
CA SER A 21 -4.21 7.12 6.54
C SER A 21 -3.10 7.57 5.58
N LEU A 22 -3.11 8.83 5.16
CA LEU A 22 -2.14 9.39 4.20
C LEU A 22 -1.17 10.35 4.87
N CYS A 23 0.12 10.28 4.55
CA CYS A 23 1.13 11.27 4.94
C CYS A 23 0.82 12.61 4.26
N GLN A 24 0.65 13.69 5.04
CA GLN A 24 0.47 15.03 4.50
C GLN A 24 1.78 15.81 4.53
N PRO A 25 2.29 16.30 3.37
CA PRO A 25 3.50 17.13 3.32
C PRO A 25 3.40 18.43 4.13
N ALA A 26 2.18 18.94 4.33
CA ALA A 26 1.91 20.21 4.99
C ALA A 26 1.87 20.11 6.53
N THR A 27 1.79 18.90 7.08
CA THR A 27 1.92 18.67 8.52
C THR A 27 3.36 18.24 8.78
N SER A 28 3.93 18.62 9.91
CA SER A 28 5.33 18.35 10.31
C SER A 28 5.62 16.85 10.48
N GLY A 29 5.54 16.05 9.41
CA GLY A 29 5.69 14.60 9.41
C GLY A 29 4.44 13.80 9.81
N GLY A 30 3.26 14.41 9.85
CA GLY A 30 2.01 13.76 10.27
C GLY A 30 1.28 12.99 9.16
N SER A 31 0.42 12.06 9.57
CA SER A 31 -0.58 11.42 8.70
C SER A 31 -1.98 11.93 9.01
N VAL A 32 -2.81 12.09 7.99
CA VAL A 32 -4.24 12.38 8.12
C VAL A 32 -5.03 11.14 7.74
N THR A 33 -5.97 10.77 8.60
CA THR A 33 -6.89 9.67 8.38
C THR A 33 -8.17 10.20 7.74
N TYR A 34 -8.52 9.63 6.60
CA TYR A 34 -9.76 9.87 5.89
C TYR A 34 -10.71 8.69 6.14
N GLU A 35 -11.93 8.98 6.56
CA GLU A 35 -12.97 7.98 6.79
C GLU A 35 -14.14 8.20 5.83
N GLY A 36 -14.72 7.11 5.33
CA GLY A 36 -15.72 7.13 4.27
C GLY A 36 -15.54 5.96 3.31
N LYS A 37 -16.41 5.82 2.30
CA LYS A 37 -16.28 4.74 1.31
C LYS A 37 -15.50 5.24 0.11
N PHE A 38 -14.27 4.77 -0.03
CA PHE A 38 -13.40 5.15 -1.13
C PHE A 38 -13.13 3.97 -2.06
N GLU A 39 -13.08 4.22 -3.36
CA GLU A 39 -12.63 3.26 -4.36
C GLU A 39 -11.14 3.46 -4.64
N ILE A 40 -10.39 2.37 -4.70
CA ILE A 40 -8.97 2.40 -5.05
C ILE A 40 -8.84 2.58 -6.57
N LEU A 41 -8.37 3.74 -6.99
CA LEU A 41 -8.01 3.98 -8.39
C LEU A 41 -6.63 3.41 -8.71
N THR A 42 -5.66 3.68 -7.84
CA THR A 42 -4.29 3.19 -7.99
C THR A 42 -3.65 2.96 -6.63
N LEU A 43 -2.91 1.86 -6.48
CA LEU A 43 -2.07 1.61 -5.31
C LEU A 43 -0.77 0.99 -5.78
N LYS A 44 0.36 1.65 -5.51
CA LYS A 44 1.67 1.24 -5.98
C LYS A 44 2.74 1.54 -4.94
N GLY A 45 3.81 0.77 -4.97
CA GLY A 45 4.98 1.08 -4.17
C GLY A 45 5.79 -0.15 -3.84
N SER A 46 6.96 0.07 -3.26
CA SER A 46 7.83 -1.02 -2.82
C SER A 46 7.98 -0.99 -1.32
N TYR A 47 8.22 -2.18 -0.78
CA TYR A 47 8.47 -2.41 0.62
C TYR A 47 9.61 -3.43 0.76
N VAL A 48 10.70 -2.99 1.38
CA VAL A 48 11.90 -3.77 1.66
C VAL A 48 12.04 -3.88 3.17
N ARG A 49 12.08 -5.12 3.66
CA ARG A 49 12.34 -5.39 5.07
C ARG A 49 13.84 -5.59 5.26
N SER A 50 14.52 -4.59 5.83
CA SER A 50 15.90 -4.75 6.27
C SER A 50 15.97 -5.62 7.52
N GLU A 51 16.95 -6.51 7.56
CA GLU A 51 17.25 -7.39 8.69
C GLU A 51 17.66 -6.63 9.96
N PHE A 52 18.23 -5.42 9.82
CA PHE A 52 18.63 -4.55 10.94
C PHE A 52 17.46 -3.76 11.56
N GLY A 53 16.22 -4.18 11.34
CA GLY A 53 15.03 -3.53 11.89
C GLY A 53 14.57 -2.29 11.13
N GLY A 54 15.26 -1.93 10.03
CA GLY A 54 14.85 -0.86 9.13
C GLY A 54 13.75 -1.30 8.16
N ARG A 55 12.73 -0.47 7.98
CA ARG A 55 11.72 -0.64 6.92
C ARG A 55 11.96 0.46 5.90
N THR A 56 12.35 0.09 4.69
CA THR A 56 12.56 1.03 3.57
C THR A 56 11.52 0.75 2.52
N GLY A 57 10.85 1.80 2.03
CA GLY A 57 9.78 1.65 1.06
C GLY A 57 8.63 2.60 1.33
N ARG A 58 7.93 2.99 0.27
CA ARG A 58 6.75 3.86 0.33
C ARG A 58 5.69 3.28 -0.59
N ILE A 59 4.49 3.20 -0.07
CA ILE A 59 3.29 2.87 -0.84
C ILE A 59 2.52 4.17 -1.02
N SER A 60 2.16 4.46 -2.26
CA SER A 60 1.32 5.58 -2.64
C SER A 60 -0.01 5.05 -3.15
N VAL A 61 -1.08 5.78 -2.84
CA VAL A 61 -2.44 5.44 -3.22
C VAL A 61 -3.16 6.66 -3.77
N CYS A 62 -4.07 6.42 -4.71
CA CYS A 62 -5.07 7.36 -5.17
C CYS A 62 -6.44 6.70 -4.97
N LEU A 63 -7.31 7.42 -4.26
CA LEU A 63 -8.64 7.00 -3.87
C LEU A 63 -9.65 7.99 -4.44
N VAL A 64 -10.88 7.54 -4.70
CA VAL A 64 -11.99 8.42 -5.05
C VAL A 64 -13.18 8.17 -4.15
N SER A 65 -13.84 9.25 -3.71
CA SER A 65 -15.13 9.21 -3.03
C SER A 65 -15.98 10.37 -3.52
N GLU A 66 -17.20 10.08 -3.96
CA GLU A 66 -18.18 11.09 -4.40
C GLU A 66 -17.63 12.11 -5.41
N GLY A 67 -16.77 11.67 -6.34
CA GLY A 67 -16.16 12.52 -7.35
C GLY A 67 -14.93 13.32 -6.87
N GLN A 68 -14.55 13.24 -5.60
CA GLN A 68 -13.31 13.81 -5.08
C GLN A 68 -12.19 12.77 -5.04
N ILE A 69 -10.99 13.17 -5.49
CA ILE A 69 -9.80 12.32 -5.51
C ILE A 69 -8.90 12.65 -4.33
N PHE A 70 -8.49 11.62 -3.59
CA PHE A 70 -7.59 11.69 -2.45
C PHE A 70 -6.31 10.91 -2.78
N GLY A 71 -5.17 11.58 -2.83
CA GLY A 71 -3.89 10.97 -3.19
C GLY A 71 -2.81 11.21 -2.15
N GLY A 72 -1.91 10.26 -1.98
CA GLY A 72 -0.77 10.43 -1.08
C GLY A 72 0.02 9.15 -0.82
N CYS A 73 1.08 9.28 -0.03
CA CYS A 73 1.76 8.12 0.54
C CYS A 73 1.00 7.62 1.76
N LEU A 74 0.93 6.31 1.97
CA LEU A 74 0.37 5.76 3.20
C LEU A 74 1.26 6.13 4.39
N GLY A 75 0.65 6.77 5.40
CA GLY A 75 1.27 7.06 6.70
C GLY A 75 0.78 6.16 7.82
N GLY A 76 -0.21 5.31 7.52
CA GLY A 76 -0.82 4.38 8.45
C GLY A 76 -1.63 3.32 7.71
N PRO A 77 -2.60 2.67 8.39
CA PRO A 77 -3.36 1.58 7.81
C PRO A 77 -4.33 2.04 6.70
N LEU A 78 -4.68 1.08 5.86
CA LEU A 78 -5.74 1.14 4.86
C LEU A 78 -6.74 0.03 5.21
N ILE A 79 -7.97 0.37 5.55
CA ILE A 79 -8.98 -0.59 6.03
C ILE A 79 -9.95 -0.90 4.90
N ALA A 80 -10.12 -2.18 4.60
CA ALA A 80 -10.97 -2.66 3.52
C ALA A 80 -12.47 -2.53 3.88
N ALA A 81 -13.27 -2.02 2.95
CA ALA A 81 -14.75 -2.05 3.05
C ALA A 81 -15.34 -3.26 2.31
N SER A 82 -14.57 -3.81 1.37
CA SER A 82 -14.91 -4.98 0.54
C SER A 82 -13.65 -5.80 0.31
N PRO A 83 -13.75 -7.03 -0.23
CA PRO A 83 -12.57 -7.75 -0.68
C PRO A 83 -11.71 -6.89 -1.63
N ILE A 84 -10.40 -6.79 -1.35
CA ILE A 84 -9.44 -6.05 -2.16
C ILE A 84 -8.53 -7.03 -2.89
N GLN A 85 -8.41 -6.87 -4.20
CA GLN A 85 -7.45 -7.59 -5.02
C GLN A 85 -6.15 -6.81 -5.07
N VAL A 86 -5.04 -7.45 -4.76
CA VAL A 86 -3.70 -6.84 -4.79
C VAL A 86 -2.80 -7.67 -5.68
N LEU A 87 -2.18 -7.03 -6.67
CA LEU A 87 -1.15 -7.62 -7.51
C LEU A 87 0.22 -7.10 -7.07
N PHE A 88 1.12 -8.02 -6.73
CA PHE A 88 2.46 -7.68 -6.29
C PHE A 88 3.50 -8.66 -6.80
N VAL A 89 4.76 -8.24 -6.75
CA VAL A 89 5.94 -9.02 -7.10
C VAL A 89 6.76 -9.23 -5.83
N LEU A 90 7.19 -10.46 -5.61
CA LEU A 90 8.22 -10.80 -4.63
C LEU A 90 9.55 -10.95 -5.36
N PHE A 91 10.55 -10.16 -4.98
CA PHE A 91 11.92 -10.37 -5.42
C PHE A 91 12.59 -11.28 -4.41
N SER A 92 12.93 -12.48 -4.87
CA SER A 92 13.85 -13.39 -4.19
C SER A 92 15.06 -13.56 -5.09
N TYR A 93 16.24 -13.78 -4.50
CA TYR A 93 17.58 -13.76 -5.12
C TYR A 93 17.75 -14.51 -6.47
N VAL A 94 16.79 -15.35 -6.89
CA VAL A 94 16.88 -16.19 -8.09
C VAL A 94 15.59 -16.16 -8.94
N HIS A 95 14.47 -15.59 -8.46
CA HIS A 95 13.18 -15.59 -9.17
C HIS A 95 12.30 -14.38 -8.86
N GLU A 96 11.64 -13.84 -9.89
CA GLU A 96 10.53 -12.90 -9.79
C GLU A 96 9.21 -13.68 -9.70
N LEU A 97 8.52 -13.58 -8.57
CA LEU A 97 7.22 -14.23 -8.38
C LEU A 97 6.11 -13.18 -8.36
N VAL A 98 5.20 -13.26 -9.33
CA VAL A 98 4.00 -12.42 -9.38
C VAL A 98 2.87 -13.15 -8.66
N LEU A 99 2.26 -12.50 -7.67
CA LEU A 99 1.22 -13.07 -6.82
C LEU A 99 0.00 -12.16 -6.78
N LEU A 100 -1.18 -12.78 -6.78
CA LEU A 100 -2.47 -12.13 -6.56
C LEU A 100 -2.95 -12.49 -5.14
N LEU A 101 -3.19 -11.48 -4.31
CA LEU A 101 -3.75 -11.64 -2.96
C LEU A 101 -5.13 -11.01 -2.88
N PHE A 102 -6.05 -11.72 -2.22
CA PHE A 102 -7.35 -11.20 -1.82
C PHE A 102 -7.32 -10.85 -0.33
N ILE A 103 -7.59 -9.60 0.00
CA ILE A 103 -7.70 -9.13 1.39
C ILE A 103 -9.20 -9.02 1.74
N PRO A 104 -9.71 -9.81 2.72
CA PRO A 104 -11.08 -9.66 3.19
C PRO A 104 -11.26 -8.34 3.99
N PRO A 105 -12.50 -7.84 4.12
CA PRO A 105 -12.80 -6.67 4.94
C PRO A 105 -12.47 -6.87 6.43
#